data_AF-A0A935T3J9-F1
#
_entry.id   AF-A0A935T3J9-F1
#
_cell.length_a   1.000
_cell.length_b   1.000
_cell.length_c   1.000
_cell.angle_alpha   90.00
_cell.angle_beta   90.00
_cell.angle_gamma   90.00
#
_symmetry.space_group_name_H-M   'P 1'
#
loop_
_entity.id
_entity.type
_entity.pdbx_description
1 polymer ?
#
loop_
_entity_poly.entity_id
_entity_poly.type
_entity_poly.pdbx_seq_one_letter_code
_entity_poly.pdbx_strand_id
1 'polypeptide(L)'
;MSETRRSAVNGWYDSTLSSRLDQKTEDSIVIVMQRLHCDDLVGHVLERDPSWRILNLPAIAEEPAGDRPGPWAVYRRAIGEVLHPAREPRARSTR
;
A
#
# COMPACT_ATOMS: atom_id res chain seq x y z
N MET A 1 -0.44 -9.14 -12.81
CA MET A 1 -0.23 -8.03 -13.78
C MET A 1 0.83 -8.45 -14.78
N SER A 2 0.70 -8.13 -16.07
CA SER A 2 1.76 -8.42 -17.06
C SER A 2 2.94 -7.47 -16.88
N GLU A 3 4.15 -7.96 -17.12
CA GLU A 3 5.42 -7.22 -17.02
C GLU A 3 5.39 -5.89 -17.77
N THR A 4 4.91 -5.88 -19.01
CA THR A 4 4.80 -4.66 -19.84
C THR A 4 3.97 -3.57 -19.17
N ARG A 5 2.88 -3.94 -18.48
CA ARG A 5 2.04 -2.96 -17.76
C ARG A 5 2.73 -2.44 -16.50
N ARG A 6 3.52 -3.26 -15.80
CA ARG A 6 4.32 -2.82 -14.63
C ARG A 6 5.39 -1.81 -15.06
N SER A 7 6.16 -2.14 -16.10
CA SER A 7 7.21 -1.25 -16.62
C SER A 7 6.66 0.09 -17.11
N ALA A 8 5.47 0.09 -17.73
CA ALA A 8 4.81 1.33 -18.15
C ALA A 8 4.42 2.22 -16.96
N VAL A 9 3.85 1.65 -15.90
CA VAL A 9 3.48 2.39 -14.68
C VAL A 9 4.72 2.94 -13.96
N ASN A 10 5.75 2.11 -13.80
CA ASN A 10 7.01 2.52 -13.17
C ASN A 10 7.71 3.62 -13.97
N GLY A 11 7.75 3.49 -15.30
CA GLY A 11 8.34 4.51 -16.18
C GLY A 11 7.57 5.83 -16.17
N TRP A 12 6.24 5.78 -16.09
CA TRP A 12 5.42 7.00 -15.93
C TRP A 12 5.68 7.67 -14.57
N TYR A 13 5.80 6.91 -13.49
CA TYR A 13 6.15 7.44 -12.17
C TYR A 13 7.51 8.17 -12.21
N ASP A 14 8.53 7.52 -12.76
CA ASP A 14 9.89 8.04 -12.83
C ASP A 14 10.02 9.30 -13.69
N SER A 15 9.29 9.37 -14.81
CA SER A 15 9.42 10.47 -15.78
C SER A 15 8.50 11.65 -15.52
N THR A 16 7.29 11.39 -15.01
CA THR A 16 6.20 12.37 -15.02
C THR A 16 5.69 12.72 -13.64
N LEU A 17 5.40 11.72 -12.79
CA LEU A 17 4.78 12.01 -11.49
C LEU A 17 5.80 12.59 -10.52
N SER A 18 6.96 11.95 -10.41
CA SER A 18 8.01 12.36 -9.47
C SER A 18 8.64 13.72 -9.79
N SER A 19 8.59 14.14 -11.07
CA SER A 19 9.12 15.44 -11.53
C SER A 19 8.16 16.61 -11.33
N ARG A 20 6.87 16.34 -11.04
CA ARG A 20 5.82 17.36 -10.82
C ARG A 20 5.71 17.85 -9.37
N LEU A 21 6.52 17.32 -8.46
CA LEU A 21 6.67 17.87 -7.12
C LEU A 21 7.50 19.15 -7.23
N ASP A 22 6.85 20.25 -7.56
CA ASP A 22 7.48 21.57 -7.75
C ASP A 22 8.13 22.04 -6.44
N GLN A 23 7.58 21.67 -5.28
CA GLN A 23 8.16 21.91 -3.95
C GLN A 23 8.31 20.60 -3.18
N LYS A 24 9.43 19.91 -3.38
CA LYS A 24 9.72 18.59 -2.76
C LYS A 24 9.63 18.54 -1.23
N THR A 25 9.65 19.68 -0.54
CA THR A 25 9.50 19.77 0.92
C THR A 25 8.06 19.94 1.39
N GLU A 26 7.15 20.38 0.51
CA GLU A 26 5.74 20.64 0.84
C GLU A 26 4.81 19.62 0.18
N ASP A 27 5.19 19.13 -1.01
CA ASP A 27 4.39 18.19 -1.77
C ASP A 27 4.60 16.75 -1.28
N SER A 28 3.52 15.97 -1.29
CA SER A 28 3.54 14.57 -0.85
C SER A 28 2.92 13.67 -1.91
N ILE A 29 3.50 12.48 -2.11
CA ILE A 29 2.91 11.43 -2.94
C ILE A 29 2.27 10.39 -2.02
N VAL A 30 1.01 10.05 -2.31
CA VAL A 30 0.29 8.95 -1.64
C VAL A 30 -0.05 7.89 -2.68
N ILE A 31 0.44 6.67 -2.46
CA ILE A 31 0.15 5.52 -3.32
C ILE A 31 -0.83 4.61 -2.57
N VAL A 32 -2.02 4.40 -3.16
CA VAL A 32 -3.05 3.49 -2.61
C VAL A 32 -3.25 2.35 -3.60
N MET A 33 -2.83 1.15 -3.23
CA MET A 33 -3.00 -0.04 -4.05
C MET A 33 -2.92 -1.33 -3.21
N GLN A 34 -3.38 -2.42 -3.79
CA GLN A 34 -3.09 -3.77 -3.29
C GLN A 34 -1.72 -4.22 -3.83
N ARG A 35 -0.85 -4.78 -2.97
CA ARG A 35 0.40 -5.42 -3.41
C ARG A 35 0.07 -6.71 -4.15
N LEU A 36 0.50 -6.82 -5.40
CA LEU A 36 0.22 -7.98 -6.25
C LEU A 36 1.48 -8.65 -6.79
N HIS A 37 2.64 -7.99 -6.71
CA HIS A 37 3.92 -8.52 -7.17
C HIS A 37 5.07 -7.84 -6.42
N CYS A 38 6.25 -8.46 -6.33
CA CYS A 38 7.43 -7.80 -5.79
C CYS A 38 7.77 -6.54 -6.59
N ASP A 39 7.81 -6.65 -7.92
CA ASP A 39 8.12 -5.55 -8.85
C ASP A 39 6.91 -4.65 -9.19
N ASP A 40 5.88 -4.59 -8.35
CA ASP A 40 4.83 -3.59 -8.53
C ASP A 40 5.33 -2.18 -8.18
N LEU A 41 4.50 -1.15 -8.39
CA LEU A 41 4.93 0.24 -8.20
C LEU A 41 5.45 0.50 -6.79
N VAL A 42 4.84 -0.11 -5.76
CA VAL A 42 5.30 0.05 -4.38
C VAL A 42 6.68 -0.60 -4.19
N GLY A 43 6.92 -1.78 -4.77
CA GLY A 43 8.26 -2.37 -4.78
C GLY A 43 9.29 -1.46 -5.46
N HIS A 44 8.96 -0.95 -6.65
CA HIS A 44 9.82 -0.08 -7.43
C HIS A 44 10.20 1.22 -6.69
N VAL A 45 9.25 1.88 -6.01
CA VAL A 45 9.56 3.11 -5.26
C VAL A 45 10.35 2.82 -3.99
N LEU A 46 10.07 1.71 -3.29
CA LEU A 46 10.79 1.32 -2.07
C LEU A 46 12.24 0.92 -2.33
N GLU A 47 12.51 0.28 -3.47
CA GLU A 47 13.89 -0.05 -3.88
C GLU A 47 14.74 1.20 -4.13
N ARG A 48 14.11 2.29 -4.58
CA ARG A 48 14.78 3.56 -4.88
C ARG A 48 14.89 4.49 -3.69
N ASP A 49 13.85 4.50 -2.87
CA ASP A 49 13.74 5.33 -1.69
C ASP A 49 13.15 4.53 -0.53
N PRO A 50 13.95 4.11 0.45
CA PRO A 50 13.46 3.37 1.60
C PRO A 50 12.77 4.27 2.64
N SER A 51 12.72 5.60 2.45
CA SER A 51 12.14 6.54 3.41
C SER A 51 10.61 6.61 3.38
N TRP A 52 9.96 5.92 2.44
CA TRP A 52 8.51 5.86 2.35
C TRP A 52 7.88 5.32 3.62
N ARG A 53 6.88 6.05 4.12
CA ARG A 53 6.05 5.57 5.21
C ARG A 53 5.02 4.57 4.68
N ILE A 54 5.07 3.34 5.18
CA ILE A 54 4.12 2.27 4.80
C ILE A 54 2.99 2.20 5.82
N LEU A 55 1.75 2.18 5.31
CA LEU A 55 0.56 1.78 6.06
C LEU A 55 0.05 0.46 5.47
N ASN A 56 0.28 -0.64 6.18
CA ASN A 56 -0.12 -1.97 5.72
C ASN A 56 -1.49 -2.35 6.32
N LEU A 57 -2.48 -2.59 5.46
CA LEU A 57 -3.84 -2.94 5.88
C LEU A 57 -4.19 -4.34 5.34
N PRO A 58 -3.71 -5.43 5.96
CA PRO A 58 -3.95 -6.77 5.47
C PRO A 58 -5.44 -7.14 5.62
N ALA A 59 -5.97 -7.93 4.69
CA ALA A 59 -7.37 -8.36 4.71
C ALA A 59 -7.74 -9.05 6.05
N ILE A 60 -6.80 -9.82 6.59
CA ILE A 60 -6.85 -10.43 7.92
C ILE A 60 -5.63 -9.93 8.69
N ALA A 61 -5.81 -9.48 9.94
CA ALA A 61 -4.68 -9.03 10.76
C ALA A 61 -3.80 -10.24 11.12
N GLU A 62 -2.53 -10.19 10.73
CA GLU A 62 -1.55 -11.26 11.01
C GLU A 62 -0.83 -11.04 12.34
N GLU A 63 -0.72 -9.78 12.75
CA GLU A 63 -0.12 -9.33 13.99
C GLU A 63 -1.01 -8.30 14.69
N PRO A 64 -0.83 -8.07 16.01
CA PRO A 64 -1.50 -6.97 16.70
C PRO A 64 -0.98 -5.64 16.16
N ALA A 65 -1.65 -5.11 15.15
CA ALA A 65 -1.29 -3.86 14.51
C ALA A 65 -2.14 -2.71 15.06
N GLY A 66 -1.46 -1.63 15.46
CA GLY A 66 -2.07 -0.33 15.70
C GLY A 66 -1.87 0.55 14.47
N ASP A 67 -2.76 0.42 13.49
CA ASP A 67 -2.72 1.23 12.29
C ASP A 67 -3.15 2.66 12.63
N ARG A 68 -2.35 3.65 12.25
CA ARG A 68 -2.71 5.06 12.38
C ARG A 68 -2.96 5.65 10.98
N PRO A 69 -4.16 5.45 10.39
CA PRO A 69 -4.50 6.00 9.08
C PRO A 69 -4.64 7.53 9.09
N GLY A 70 -4.60 8.18 10.25
CA GLY A 70 -4.60 9.64 10.37
C GLY A 70 -4.42 10.14 11.81
N PRO A 71 -4.52 11.46 12.04
CA PRO A 71 -4.35 12.07 13.37
C PRO A 71 -5.36 11.62 14.42
N TRP A 72 -6.51 11.10 13.99
CA TRP A 72 -7.74 11.11 14.77
C TRP A 72 -8.02 9.81 15.54
N ALA A 73 -7.37 8.70 15.18
CA ALA A 73 -7.53 7.42 15.88
C ALA A 73 -6.40 6.43 15.58
N VAL A 74 -6.06 5.59 16.57
CA VAL A 74 -5.31 4.35 16.34
C VAL A 74 -6.34 3.25 16.14
N TYR A 75 -6.38 2.70 14.93
CA TYR A 75 -7.19 1.53 14.62
C TYR A 75 -6.41 0.29 15.05
N ARG A 76 -6.87 -0.36 16.13
CA ARG A 76 -6.25 -1.58 16.63
C ARG A 76 -7.06 -2.77 16.17
N ARG A 77 -6.37 -3.77 15.62
CA ARG A 77 -6.98 -5.03 15.21
C ARG A 77 -6.37 -6.18 16.00
N ALA A 78 -7.22 -7.11 16.43
CA ALA A 78 -6.75 -8.37 16.99
C ALA A 78 -6.26 -9.30 15.86
N ILE A 79 -5.32 -10.20 16.17
CA ILE A 79 -4.89 -11.23 15.22
C ILE A 79 -6.13 -12.01 14.74
N GLY A 80 -6.24 -12.16 13.43
CA GLY A 80 -7.36 -12.83 12.76
C GLY A 80 -8.56 -11.93 12.46
N GLU A 81 -8.62 -10.70 12.96
CA GLU A 81 -9.72 -9.78 12.65
C GLU A 81 -9.75 -9.45 11.16
N VAL A 82 -10.95 -9.39 10.56
CA VAL A 82 -11.16 -9.07 9.14
C VAL A 82 -11.25 -7.55 8.97
N LEU A 83 -10.55 -7.00 7.98
CA LEU A 83 -10.46 -5.56 7.74
C LEU A 83 -11.82 -4.95 7.37
N HIS A 84 -12.58 -5.66 6.54
CA HIS A 84 -13.88 -5.20 6.08
C HIS A 84 -14.86 -6.38 5.96
N PRO A 85 -15.49 -6.83 7.07
CA PRO A 85 -16.34 -8.02 7.09
C PRO A 85 -17.48 -8.02 6.06
N ALA A 86 -18.02 -6.86 5.70
CA ALA A 86 -19.08 -6.76 4.68
C ALA A 86 -18.59 -6.96 3.24
N ARG A 87 -17.28 -6.82 2.98
CA ARG A 87 -16.66 -7.04 1.66
C ARG A 87 -16.01 -8.42 1.60
N GLU A 88 -15.34 -8.80 2.69
CA GLU A 88 -14.62 -10.06 2.85
C GLU A 88 -15.19 -10.85 4.04
N PRO A 89 -16.45 -11.33 3.97
CA PRO A 89 -17.02 -12.11 5.06
C PRO A 89 -16.16 -13.35 5.31
N ARG A 90 -15.91 -13.68 6.58
CA ARG A 90 -15.16 -14.87 7.00
C ARG A 90 -15.94 -16.14 6.62
N ALA A 91 -15.95 -16.50 5.34
CA ALA A 91 -16.51 -17.74 4.86
C ALA A 91 -15.51 -18.87 5.15
N ARG A 92 -15.98 -19.85 5.92
CA ARG A 92 -15.26 -21.04 6.37
C ARG A 92 -14.49 -21.66 5.19
N SER A 93 -13.17 -21.55 5.19
CA SER A 93 -12.32 -22.27 4.24
C SER A 93 -12.36 -23.77 4.59
N THR A 94 -13.41 -24.47 4.17
CA THR A 94 -13.30 -25.88 3.81
C THR A 94 -12.44 -25.94 2.56
N ARG A 95 -11.13 -26.10 2.77
CA ARG A 95 -10.29 -26.86 1.85
C ARG A 95 -10.37 -28.32 2.26
#